data_AF-A0A066UU29-F1
#
_entry.id   AF-A0A066UU29-F1
#
_cell.length_a   1.000
_cell.length_b   1.000
_cell.length_c   1.000
_cell.angle_alpha   90.00
_cell.angle_beta   90.00
_cell.angle_gamma   90.00
#
_symmetry.space_group_name_H-M   'P 1'
#
loop_
_entity.id
_entity.type
_entity.pdbx_description
1 polymer ?
#
loop_
_entity_poly.entity_id
_entity_poly.type
_entity_poly.pdbx_seq_one_letter_code
_entity_poly.pdbx_strand_id
1 'polypeptide(L)' 'MNLNNSIEATKLNGQIVTTVSMNELDLTMVHLKGLSLHVVFMLIPMIHNVGRPEHHKILKAIADIVEAGELTPVVDS' A
#
# COMPACT_ATOMS: atom_id res chain seq x y z
N MET A 1 -6.19 -7.22 12.00
CA MET A 1 -5.57 -6.46 10.88
C MET A 1 -5.67 -4.97 11.23
N ASN A 2 -4.64 -4.17 10.97
CA ASN A 2 -4.65 -2.74 11.32
C ASN A 2 -5.66 -1.88 10.54
N LEU A 3 -6.30 -2.45 9.51
CA LEU A 3 -7.23 -1.73 8.64
C LEU A 3 -8.44 -1.14 9.38
N ASN A 4 -9.02 -1.84 10.36
CA ASN A 4 -10.13 -1.31 11.17
C ASN A 4 -9.71 -0.08 11.98
N ASN A 5 -8.52 -0.15 12.61
CA ASN A 5 -7.96 0.98 13.35
C ASN A 5 -7.70 2.17 12.41
N SER A 6 -7.25 1.92 11.18
CA SER A 6 -7.09 2.96 10.16
C SER A 6 -8.42 3.59 9.74
N ILE A 7 -9.49 2.80 9.57
CA ILE A 7 -10.84 3.31 9.24
C ILE A 7 -11.35 4.25 10.35
N GLU A 8 -11.17 3.87 11.60
CA GLU A 8 -11.55 4.69 12.76
C GLU A 8 -10.74 6.00 12.83
N ALA A 9 -9.42 5.92 12.67
CA ALA A 9 -8.52 7.07 12.81
C ALA A 9 -8.55 8.06 11.62
N THR A 10 -8.98 7.63 10.43
CA THR A 10 -8.93 8.47 9.23
C THR A 10 -9.94 9.62 9.29
N LYS A 11 -9.57 10.85 8.94
CA LYS A 11 -10.51 11.98 8.90
C LYS A 11 -11.65 11.80 7.88
N LEU A 12 -12.72 12.59 7.99
CA LEU A 12 -13.78 12.64 6.96
C LEU A 12 -13.17 12.90 5.56
N ASN A 13 -13.67 12.19 4.56
CA ASN A 13 -13.17 12.18 3.18
C ASN A 13 -11.68 11.85 3.05
N GLY A 14 -11.11 11.13 4.02
CA GLY A 14 -9.72 10.70 4.01
C GLY A 14 -9.47 9.47 3.14
N GLN A 15 -8.20 9.09 3.03
CA GLN A 15 -7.75 7.99 2.18
C GLN A 15 -6.99 6.95 3.00
N ILE A 16 -7.23 5.69 2.69
CA ILE A 16 -6.55 4.54 3.27
C ILE A 16 -5.98 3.71 2.14
N VAL A 17 -4.70 3.35 2.25
CA VAL A 17 -4.03 2.42 1.34
C VAL A 17 -3.65 1.17 2.12
N THR A 18 -3.99 -0.02 1.61
CA THR A 18 -3.61 -1.29 2.23
C THR A 18 -2.98 -2.25 1.23
N THR A 19 -1.99 -3.02 1.68
CA THR A 19 -1.36 -4.09 0.89
C THR A 19 -1.95 -5.48 1.16
N VAL A 20 -2.82 -5.59 2.18
CA VAL A 20 -3.49 -6.84 2.55
C VAL A 20 -4.93 -6.53 2.94
N SER A 21 -5.87 -7.23 2.31
CA SER A 21 -7.32 -7.13 2.60
C SER A 21 -8.01 -8.49 2.52
N MET A 22 -7.28 -9.59 2.74
CA MET A 22 -7.80 -10.97 2.67
C MET A 22 -8.54 -11.35 3.97
N ASN A 23 -9.56 -10.57 4.32
CA ASN A 23 -10.49 -10.85 5.42
C ASN A 23 -11.86 -10.20 5.16
N GLU A 24 -12.84 -10.57 5.98
CA GLU A 24 -14.12 -9.87 6.01
C GLU A 24 -13.96 -8.49 6.64
N LEU A 25 -14.50 -7.47 5.96
CA LEU A 25 -14.38 -6.07 6.35
C LEU A 25 -15.76 -5.40 6.32
N ASP A 26 -16.14 -4.77 7.43
CA ASP A 26 -17.32 -3.90 7.49
C ASP A 26 -17.00 -2.52 6.90
N LEU A 27 -17.69 -2.15 5.82
CA LEU A 27 -17.50 -0.89 5.11
C LEU A 27 -18.42 0.24 5.59
N THR A 28 -19.21 0.03 6.64
CA THR A 28 -20.16 1.02 7.16
C THR A 28 -19.45 2.34 7.47
N MET A 29 -18.33 2.30 8.21
CA MET A 29 -17.59 3.51 8.56
C MET A 29 -16.79 4.10 7.39
N VAL A 30 -16.44 3.30 6.39
CA VAL A 30 -15.86 3.78 5.13
C VAL A 30 -16.89 4.65 4.40
N HIS A 31 -18.14 4.18 4.31
CA HIS A 31 -19.23 4.91 3.69
C HIS A 31 -19.60 6.18 4.47
N LEU A 32 -19.87 6.05 5.78
CA LEU A 32 -20.32 7.16 6.62
C LEU A 32 -19.32 8.30 6.70
N LYS A 33 -18.02 8.00 6.61
CA LYS A 33 -16.95 9.01 6.63
C LYS A 33 -16.51 9.43 5.23
N GLY A 34 -17.10 8.89 4.16
CA GLY A 34 -16.72 9.21 2.78
C GLY A 34 -15.29 8.81 2.42
N LEU A 35 -14.76 7.73 3.03
CA LEU A 35 -13.36 7.34 2.86
C LEU A 35 -13.10 6.72 1.50
N SER A 36 -11.93 7.00 0.94
CA SER A 36 -11.39 6.23 -0.19
C SER A 36 -10.53 5.08 0.34
N LEU A 37 -10.85 3.84 -0.05
CA LEU A 37 -10.04 2.67 0.23
C LEU A 37 -9.33 2.21 -1.05
N HIS A 38 -8.00 2.27 -1.06
CA HIS A 38 -7.17 1.80 -2.16
C HIS A 38 -6.43 0.53 -1.78
N VAL A 39 -6.68 -0.55 -2.50
CA VAL A 39 -6.02 -1.85 -2.26
C VAL A 39 -4.88 -2.01 -3.26
N VAL A 40 -3.66 -2.14 -2.74
CA VAL A 40 -2.43 -2.30 -3.52
C VAL A 40 -1.98 -3.75 -3.44
N PHE A 41 -2.12 -4.48 -4.53
CA PHE A 41 -1.53 -5.81 -4.64
C PHE A 41 -0.28 -5.78 -5.51
N MET A 42 0.89 -5.77 -4.86
CA MET A 42 2.20 -5.63 -5.51
C MET A 42 2.51 -6.70 -6.56
N LEU A 43 1.81 -7.83 -6.55
CA LEU A 43 2.01 -8.92 -7.51
C LEU A 43 1.28 -8.69 -8.86
N ILE A 44 0.34 -7.75 -8.95
CA ILE A 44 -0.41 -7.47 -10.19
C ILE A 44 0.52 -7.28 -11.40
N PRO A 45 1.61 -6.50 -11.33
CA PRO A 45 2.52 -6.33 -12.47
C PRO A 45 3.17 -7.61 -12.97
N MET A 46 3.46 -8.56 -12.05
CA MET A 46 4.10 -9.83 -12.39
C MET A 46 3.10 -10.84 -12.94
N ILE A 47 1.92 -10.94 -12.32
CA ILE A 47 0.87 -11.90 -12.72
C ILE A 47 0.27 -11.53 -14.07
N HIS A 48 0.05 -10.23 -14.31
CA HIS A 48 -0.67 -9.76 -15.49
C HIS A 48 0.24 -9.13 -16.55
N ASN A 49 1.56 -9.05 -16.32
CA ASN A 49 2.53 -8.42 -17.21
C ASN A 49 2.16 -6.97 -17.61
N VAL A 50 1.56 -6.22 -16.68
CA VAL A 50 1.18 -4.80 -16.85
C VAL A 50 2.00 -3.92 -15.91
N GLY A 51 2.26 -2.66 -16.26
CA GLY A 51 2.90 -1.71 -15.34
C GLY A 51 4.35 -2.03 -14.92
N ARG A 52 5.02 -3.01 -15.54
CA ARG A 52 6.42 -3.36 -15.25
C ARG A 52 7.41 -2.18 -15.40
N PRO A 53 7.32 -1.32 -16.43
CA PRO A 53 8.23 -0.17 -16.54
C PRO A 53 8.09 0.81 -15.37
N GLU A 54 6.89 1.03 -14.86
CA GLU A 54 6.67 1.91 -13.71
C GLU A 54 7.23 1.30 -12.43
N HIS A 55 7.05 -0.01 -12.23
CA HIS A 55 7.65 -0.72 -11.12
C HIS A 55 9.19 -0.66 -11.15
N HIS A 56 9.81 -0.71 -12.34
CA HIS A 56 11.25 -0.52 -12.49
C HIS A 56 11.71 0.88 -12.05
N LYS A 57 10.96 1.95 -12.38
CA LYS A 57 11.29 3.31 -11.92
C LYS A 57 11.29 3.40 -10.39
N ILE A 58 10.30 2.78 -9.74
CA ILE A 58 10.20 2.72 -8.27
C ILE A 58 11.43 2.00 -7.69
N LEU A 59 11.79 0.83 -8.23
CA LEU A 59 12.97 0.08 -7.77
C LEU A 59 14.27 0.85 -7.98
N LYS A 60 14.40 1.61 -9.08
CA LYS A 60 15.57 2.45 -9.33
C LYS A 60 15.68 3.59 -8.30
N ALA A 61 14.57 4.26 -8.00
CA ALA A 61 14.55 5.30 -6.97
C ALA A 61 14.90 4.74 -5.57
N ILE A 62 14.39 3.55 -5.23
CA ILE A 62 14.74 2.87 -3.97
C ILE A 62 16.25 2.56 -3.93
N ALA A 63 16.83 2.08 -5.03
CA ALA A 63 18.27 1.80 -5.09
C ALA A 63 19.11 3.05 -4.83
N ASP A 64 18.73 4.20 -5.41
CA ASP A 64 19.44 5.46 -5.20
C ASP A 64 19.37 5.91 -3.72
N ILE A 65 18.24 5.71 -3.04
CA ILE A 65 18.07 5.99 -1.59
C ILE A 65 18.94 5.04 -0.73
N VAL A 66 19.04 3.77 -1.11
CA VAL A 66 19.90 2.79 -0.43
C VAL A 66 21.39 3.16 -0.62
N GLU A 67 21.79 3.53 -1.83
CA GLU A 67 23.16 3.96 -2.15
C GLU A 67 23.56 5.23 -1.39
N ALA A 68 22.60 6.12 -1.13
CA ALA A 68 22.80 7.31 -0.28
C ALA A 68 22.89 6.99 1.23
N GLY A 69 22.62 5.74 1.64
CA GLY A 69 22.61 5.33 3.05
C GLY A 69 21.36 5.78 3.82
N GLU A 70 20.32 6.26 3.14
CA GLU A 70 19.07 6.75 3.74
C GLU A 70 18.07 5.62 4.01
N LEU A 71 18.29 4.45 3.43
CA LEU A 71 17.50 3.24 3.64
C LEU A 71 18.41 2.02 3.79
N THR A 72 18.32 1.33 4.93
CA THR A 72 18.99 0.04 5.15
C THR A 72 17.99 -1.09 4.90
N PRO A 73 18.22 -1.95 3.88
CA PRO A 73 17.37 -3.12 3.65
C PRO A 73 17.36 -4.06 4.85
N VAL A 74 16.18 -4.55 5.21
CA VAL A 74 16.04 -5.63 6.19
C VAL A 74 16.24 -6.96 5.46
N VAL A 75 17.34 -7.65 5.76
CA VAL A 75 17.65 -8.99 5.24
C VAL A 75 17.59 -9.94 6.42
N ASP A 76 16.81 -11.01 6.29
CA ASP A 76 16.78 -12.09 7.29
C ASP A 76 18.00 -13.00 7.10
N SER A 77 18.51 -13.57 8.19
CA SER A 77 19.71 -14.44 8.19
C SER A 77 19.44 -15.86 7.76
#